data_AF-G0QTJ8-F1
#
_entry.id   AF-G0QTJ8-F1
#
_cell.length_a   1.000
_cell.length_b   1.000
_cell.length_c   1.000
_cell.angle_alpha   90.00
_cell.angle_beta   90.00
_cell.angle_gamma   90.00
#
_symmetry.space_group_name_H-M   'P 1'
#
loop_
_entity.id
_entity.type
_entity.pdbx_description
1 polymer ?
#
loop_
_entity_poly.entity_id
_entity_poly.type
_entity_poly.pdbx_seq_one_letter_code
_entity_poly.pdbx_strand_id
1 'polypeptide(L)'
;MDKKYVRIRNEWQKALQKKAHRRERIKEIKATRPEIQPENQKLVIHQPLKGIQYPAKDDEIFAVVEILGFQYKVLQDDMLTVDWLKEYDINQQIIFDKVLAIGTTDYTAIGRPYISTAKVQYIYLYILKKNIFNEKRSMQLQNNKLRHRTMMTVLRVDKVEHILDESILQKAVGL
;
A
#
# COMPACT_ATOMS: atom_id res chain seq x y z
N MET A 1 9.68 -26.89 -48.76
CA MET A 1 8.87 -26.26 -47.68
C MET A 1 8.48 -24.86 -48.11
N ASP A 2 7.20 -24.51 -48.02
CA ASP A 2 6.71 -23.19 -48.42
C ASP A 2 7.37 -22.08 -47.56
N LYS A 3 7.92 -21.05 -48.21
CA LYS A 3 8.63 -19.94 -47.54
C LYS A 3 7.72 -19.21 -46.56
N LYS A 4 6.42 -19.13 -46.87
CA LYS A 4 5.40 -18.51 -46.00
C LYS A 4 5.27 -19.27 -44.67
N TYR A 5 5.23 -20.60 -44.73
CA TYR A 5 5.14 -21.46 -43.55
C TYR A 5 6.40 -21.37 -42.66
N VAL A 6 7.59 -21.43 -43.27
CA VAL A 6 8.86 -21.34 -42.53
C VAL A 6 8.99 -19.99 -41.81
N ARG A 7 8.56 -18.90 -42.45
CA ARG A 7 8.55 -17.56 -41.84
C ARG A 7 7.65 -17.53 -40.59
N ILE A 8 6.40 -17.97 -40.70
CA ILE A 8 5.43 -17.99 -39.59
C ILE A 8 5.95 -18.85 -38.42
N ARG A 9 6.49 -20.03 -38.72
CA ARG A 9 7.08 -20.92 -37.70
C ARG A 9 8.28 -20.27 -37.00
N ASN A 10 9.21 -19.72 -37.76
CA ASN A 10 10.43 -19.12 -37.23
C ASN A 10 10.14 -17.85 -36.43
N GLU A 11 9.14 -17.07 -36.82
CA GLU A 11 8.70 -15.88 -36.10
C GLU A 11 8.30 -16.23 -34.67
N TRP A 12 7.49 -17.28 -34.49
CA TRP A 12 7.10 -17.78 -33.17
C TRP A 12 8.27 -18.44 -32.42
N GLN A 13 9.02 -19.32 -33.08
CA GLN A 13 10.10 -20.09 -32.46
C GLN A 13 11.22 -19.18 -31.93
N LYS A 14 11.59 -18.14 -32.69
CA LYS A 14 12.57 -17.13 -32.26
C LYS A 14 12.07 -16.31 -31.07
N ALA A 15 10.79 -15.92 -31.07
CA ALA A 15 10.20 -15.20 -29.93
C ALA A 15 10.19 -16.05 -28.66
N LEU A 16 9.89 -17.34 -28.79
CA LEU A 16 9.88 -18.30 -27.68
C LEU A 16 11.29 -18.49 -27.10
N GLN A 17 12.30 -18.67 -27.94
CA GLN A 17 13.71 -18.76 -27.52
C GLN A 17 14.16 -17.49 -26.79
N LYS A 18 13.86 -16.30 -27.33
CA LYS A 18 14.16 -15.02 -26.67
C LYS A 18 13.48 -14.90 -25.30
N LYS A 19 12.22 -15.37 -25.19
CA LYS A 19 11.48 -15.37 -23.92
C LYS A 19 12.08 -16.33 -22.90
N ALA A 20 12.54 -17.51 -23.33
CA ALA A 20 13.22 -18.49 -22.47
C ALA A 20 14.53 -17.92 -21.92
N HIS A 21 15.40 -17.41 -22.79
CA HIS A 21 16.67 -16.78 -22.39
C HIS A 21 16.44 -15.58 -21.45
N ARG A 22 15.41 -14.76 -21.69
CA ARG A 22 15.06 -13.67 -20.77
C ARG A 22 14.67 -14.18 -19.38
N ARG A 23 13.91 -15.29 -19.30
CA ARG A 23 13.49 -15.89 -18.04
C ARG A 23 14.68 -16.46 -17.27
N GLU A 24 15.57 -17.17 -17.96
CA GLU A 24 16.81 -17.71 -17.40
C GLU A 24 17.67 -16.58 -16.83
N ARG A 25 17.93 -15.53 -17.62
CA ARG A 25 18.68 -14.36 -17.17
C ARG A 25 18.05 -13.68 -15.95
N ILE A 26 16.72 -13.52 -15.91
CA ILE A 26 16.03 -12.94 -14.73
C ILE A 26 16.18 -13.85 -13.50
N LYS A 27 16.12 -15.17 -13.69
CA LYS A 27 16.31 -16.17 -12.63
C LYS A 27 17.74 -16.09 -12.08
N GLU A 28 18.74 -16.01 -12.95
CA GLU A 28 20.14 -15.81 -12.58
C GLU A 28 20.33 -14.49 -11.83
N ILE A 29 19.85 -13.37 -12.37
CA ILE A 29 19.94 -12.06 -11.72
C ILE A 29 19.31 -12.09 -10.32
N LYS A 30 18.12 -12.69 -10.19
CA LYS A 30 17.43 -12.81 -8.91
C LYS A 30 18.19 -13.70 -7.92
N ALA A 31 18.84 -14.77 -8.39
CA ALA A 31 19.65 -15.64 -7.56
C ALA A 31 20.97 -14.97 -7.12
N THR A 32 21.57 -14.15 -7.99
CA THR A 32 22.83 -13.45 -7.69
C THR A 32 22.65 -12.17 -6.88
N ARG A 33 21.49 -11.52 -6.96
CA ARG A 33 21.25 -10.24 -6.30
C ARG A 33 21.16 -10.45 -4.78
N PRO A 34 22.00 -9.77 -3.98
CA PRO A 34 21.90 -9.87 -2.53
C PRO A 34 20.59 -9.27 -2.03
N GLU A 35 19.99 -9.93 -1.02
CA GLU A 35 18.81 -9.40 -0.33
C GLU A 35 19.23 -8.22 0.56
N ILE A 36 18.51 -7.10 0.42
CA ILE A 36 18.73 -5.91 1.23
C ILE A 36 18.08 -6.15 2.59
N GLN A 37 18.86 -6.04 3.65
CA GLN A 37 18.35 -6.19 5.02
C GLN A 37 17.37 -5.04 5.33
N PRO A 38 16.29 -5.30 6.09
CA PRO A 38 15.40 -4.24 6.53
C PRO A 38 16.15 -3.28 7.45
N GLU A 39 15.92 -1.99 7.26
CA GLU A 39 16.42 -0.91 8.11
C GLU A 39 15.24 -0.34 8.92
N ASN A 40 15.50 0.40 10.00
CA ASN A 40 14.40 0.92 10.81
C ASN A 40 13.58 1.97 10.03
N GLN A 41 14.05 3.21 10.03
CA GLN A 41 13.41 4.30 9.32
C GLN A 41 14.42 5.39 9.00
N LYS A 42 14.09 6.20 8.00
CA LYS A 42 14.84 7.40 7.63
C LYS A 42 13.99 8.62 7.93
N LEU A 43 14.52 9.54 8.73
CA LEU A 43 13.93 10.85 8.96
C LEU A 43 14.57 11.87 8.01
N VAL A 44 13.74 12.50 7.17
CA VAL A 44 14.15 13.52 6.20
C VAL A 44 13.56 14.86 6.62
N ILE A 45 14.41 15.85 6.88
CA ILE A 45 14.00 17.21 7.27
C ILE A 45 14.03 18.11 6.03
N HIS A 46 12.92 18.76 5.70
CA HIS A 46 12.81 19.57 4.48
C HIS A 46 13.65 20.86 4.54
N GLN A 47 13.71 21.50 5.71
CA GLN A 47 14.45 22.75 5.94
C GLN A 47 15.27 22.65 7.24
N PRO A 48 16.49 22.10 7.20
CA PRO A 48 17.27 21.82 8.41
C PRO A 48 17.62 23.06 9.23
N LEU A 49 17.73 24.23 8.60
CA LEU A 49 18.02 25.50 9.29
C LEU A 49 16.83 26.03 10.11
N LYS A 50 15.59 25.73 9.68
CA LYS A 50 14.37 26.19 10.35
C LYS A 50 14.01 25.30 11.55
N GLY A 51 14.49 24.07 11.56
CA GLY A 51 14.12 23.05 12.54
C GLY A 51 12.76 22.40 12.23
N ILE A 52 12.26 21.63 13.18
CA ILE A 52 10.98 20.93 13.10
C ILE A 52 10.06 21.34 14.26
N GLN A 53 8.77 21.49 14.02
CA GLN A 53 7.78 21.58 15.09
C GLN A 53 7.39 20.18 15.60
N TYR A 54 7.58 19.93 16.90
CA TYR A 54 7.18 18.67 17.55
C TYR A 54 6.53 18.93 18.93
N PRO A 55 5.34 18.37 19.22
CA PRO A 55 4.51 17.54 18.35
C PRO A 55 3.98 18.34 17.15
N ALA A 56 3.87 17.67 16.00
CA ALA A 56 3.27 18.26 14.82
C ALA A 56 1.78 18.52 15.07
N LYS A 57 1.20 19.51 14.40
CA LYS A 57 -0.25 19.74 14.48
C LYS A 57 -0.99 18.60 13.78
N ASP A 58 -2.14 18.22 14.33
CA ASP A 58 -2.92 17.10 13.81
C ASP A 58 -3.45 17.36 12.37
N ASP A 59 -3.73 18.63 12.03
CA ASP A 59 -4.15 19.03 10.67
C ASP A 59 -3.03 18.97 9.62
N GLU A 60 -1.77 19.04 10.07
CA GLU A 60 -0.58 19.14 9.20
C GLU A 60 0.15 17.80 9.06
N ILE A 61 -0.33 16.74 9.72
CA ILE A 61 0.25 15.40 9.67
C ILE A 61 -0.62 14.45 8.84
N PHE A 62 0.04 13.64 8.01
CA PHE A 62 -0.60 12.52 7.33
C PHE A 62 0.24 11.26 7.45
N ALA A 63 -0.41 10.11 7.36
CA ALA A 63 0.22 8.80 7.36
C ALA A 63 -0.14 8.00 6.10
N VAL A 64 0.72 7.04 5.76
CA VAL A 64 0.43 5.99 4.79
C VAL A 64 0.44 4.65 5.52
N VAL A 65 -0.72 3.98 5.54
CA VAL A 65 -0.94 2.77 6.33
C VAL A 65 -1.22 1.59 5.41
N GLU A 66 -0.73 0.41 5.78
CA GLU A 66 -1.08 -0.85 5.12
C GLU A 66 -2.23 -1.55 5.86
N ILE A 67 -3.35 -1.74 5.17
CA ILE A 67 -4.51 -2.48 5.67
C ILE A 67 -4.81 -3.60 4.66
N LEU A 68 -4.75 -4.85 5.12
CA LEU A 68 -5.03 -6.04 4.30
C LEU A 68 -4.21 -6.11 2.99
N GLY A 69 -2.99 -5.56 2.99
CA GLY A 69 -2.09 -5.51 1.82
C GLY A 69 -2.33 -4.33 0.87
N PHE A 70 -3.36 -3.50 1.11
CA PHE A 70 -3.59 -2.24 0.41
C PHE A 70 -3.01 -1.07 1.20
N GLN A 71 -2.60 -0.03 0.49
CA GLN A 71 -2.00 1.16 1.08
C GLN A 71 -2.96 2.34 0.97
N TYR A 72 -3.12 3.07 2.07
CA TYR A 72 -4.01 4.21 2.15
C TYR A 72 -3.29 5.41 2.73
N LYS A 73 -3.45 6.57 2.09
CA LYS A 73 -3.09 7.87 2.67
C LYS A 73 -4.23 8.32 3.58
N VAL A 74 -3.90 8.75 4.78
CA VAL A 74 -4.87 9.15 5.81
C VAL A 74 -4.44 10.43 6.52
N LEU A 75 -5.42 11.30 6.77
CA LEU A 75 -5.34 12.46 7.65
C LEU A 75 -6.33 12.25 8.82
N GLN A 76 -6.28 13.13 9.83
CA GLN A 76 -7.30 13.15 10.88
C GLN A 76 -8.71 13.35 10.28
N ASP A 77 -9.71 12.73 10.90
CA ASP A 77 -11.13 12.79 10.51
C ASP A 77 -11.49 12.19 9.13
N ASP A 78 -10.52 11.62 8.40
CA ASP A 78 -10.79 10.93 7.14
C ASP A 78 -11.65 9.68 7.33
N MET A 79 -12.59 9.46 6.40
CA MET A 79 -13.37 8.22 6.32
C MET A 79 -12.78 7.27 5.30
N LEU A 80 -12.38 6.08 5.76
CA LEU A 80 -11.77 5.04 4.95
C LEU A 80 -12.73 3.87 4.75
N THR A 81 -12.91 3.43 3.49
CA THR A 81 -13.65 2.20 3.18
C THR A 81 -12.66 1.08 2.89
N VAL A 82 -12.70 0.03 3.71
CA VAL A 82 -11.81 -1.14 3.61
C VAL A 82 -12.62 -2.42 3.48
N ASP A 83 -11.94 -3.51 3.12
CA ASP A 83 -12.54 -4.83 3.15
C ASP A 83 -13.01 -5.20 4.56
N TRP A 84 -13.98 -6.11 4.65
CA TRP A 84 -14.66 -6.41 5.90
C TRP A 84 -13.72 -6.95 6.98
N LEU A 85 -13.60 -6.18 8.07
CA LEU A 85 -12.89 -6.59 9.29
C LEU A 85 -13.89 -7.27 10.24
N LYS A 86 -13.78 -8.60 10.38
CA LYS A 86 -14.71 -9.41 11.18
C LYS A 86 -14.43 -9.38 12.68
N GLU A 87 -13.22 -8.98 13.06
CA GLU A 87 -12.70 -9.10 14.42
C GLU A 87 -13.10 -7.92 15.31
N TYR A 88 -13.67 -6.86 14.72
CA TYR A 88 -13.99 -5.62 15.40
C TYR A 88 -15.47 -5.28 15.29
N ASP A 89 -16.00 -4.64 16.33
CA ASP A 89 -17.39 -4.18 16.43
C ASP A 89 -17.53 -2.67 16.16
N ILE A 90 -18.77 -2.24 15.97
CA ILE A 90 -19.13 -0.83 15.79
C ILE A 90 -18.75 0.00 17.01
N ASN A 91 -18.19 1.19 16.77
CA ASN A 91 -17.65 2.14 17.73
C ASN A 91 -16.41 1.65 18.52
N GLN A 92 -15.80 0.55 18.10
CA GLN A 92 -14.53 0.10 18.67
C GLN A 92 -13.35 0.90 18.09
N GLN A 93 -12.39 1.23 18.96
CA GLN A 93 -11.12 1.84 18.55
C GLN A 93 -10.16 0.76 18.04
N ILE A 94 -9.54 1.01 16.90
CA ILE A 94 -8.61 0.11 16.20
C ILE A 94 -7.28 0.83 16.02
N ILE A 95 -6.18 0.14 16.29
CA ILE A 95 -4.84 0.69 16.15
C ILE A 95 -4.12 -0.11 15.05
N PHE A 96 -3.58 0.59 14.05
CA PHE A 96 -2.71 -0.02 13.05
C PHE A 96 -1.27 0.42 13.25
N ASP A 97 -0.39 -0.56 13.47
CA ASP A 97 1.06 -0.35 13.63
C ASP A 97 1.81 -0.39 12.28
N LYS A 98 1.18 -0.90 11.22
CA LYS A 98 1.80 -1.02 9.89
C LYS A 98 1.77 0.29 9.12
N VAL A 99 2.58 1.24 9.57
CA VAL A 99 2.74 2.55 8.93
C VAL A 99 3.97 2.54 8.03
N LEU A 100 3.82 2.94 6.77
CA LEU A 100 4.89 2.98 5.77
C LEU A 100 5.62 4.32 5.77
N ALA A 101 4.86 5.42 5.88
CA ALA A 101 5.38 6.77 5.80
C ALA A 101 4.52 7.73 6.63
N ILE A 102 5.16 8.76 7.18
CA ILE A 102 4.51 9.91 7.81
C ILE A 102 5.09 11.17 7.20
N GLY A 103 4.23 12.10 6.81
CA GLY A 103 4.63 13.40 6.31
C GLY A 103 4.02 14.52 7.13
N THR A 104 4.83 15.53 7.38
CA THR A 104 4.43 16.82 7.94
C THR A 104 4.94 17.93 7.02
N THR A 105 4.64 19.18 7.37
CA THR A 105 5.17 20.36 6.67
C THR A 105 6.70 20.45 6.76
N ASP A 106 7.29 20.12 7.92
CA ASP A 106 8.72 20.30 8.19
C ASP A 106 9.57 19.04 7.91
N TYR A 107 9.01 17.84 8.07
CA TYR A 107 9.74 16.59 7.93
C TYR A 107 8.90 15.44 7.36
N THR A 108 9.58 14.45 6.80
CA THR A 108 9.00 13.18 6.36
C THR A 108 9.77 12.01 6.97
N ALA A 109 9.07 11.11 7.67
CA ALA A 109 9.59 9.85 8.15
C ALA A 109 9.19 8.71 7.19
N ILE A 110 10.16 7.90 6.76
CA ILE A 110 9.96 6.81 5.78
C ILE A 110 10.48 5.49 6.38
N GLY A 111 9.60 4.49 6.49
CA GLY A 111 9.93 3.16 6.99
C GLY A 111 10.68 2.28 5.98
N ARG A 112 11.43 1.29 6.47
CA ARG A 112 12.17 0.32 5.64
C ARG A 112 12.12 -1.13 6.18
N PRO A 113 10.93 -1.73 6.38
CA PRO A 113 9.72 -1.48 5.59
C PRO A 113 8.61 -0.67 6.28
N TYR A 114 8.55 -0.70 7.62
CA TYR A 114 7.53 0.00 8.40
C TYR A 114 8.19 0.91 9.44
N ILE A 115 7.44 1.90 9.93
CA ILE A 115 7.87 2.78 11.01
C ILE A 115 7.43 2.17 12.35
N SER A 116 8.39 1.79 13.19
CA SER A 116 8.11 1.16 14.49
C SER A 116 7.54 2.11 15.54
N THR A 117 7.80 3.42 15.42
CA THR A 117 7.38 4.44 16.40
C THR A 117 6.09 5.17 16.01
N ALA A 118 5.38 4.66 14.99
CA ALA A 118 4.19 5.25 14.43
C ALA A 118 2.97 4.37 14.65
N LYS A 119 1.85 4.99 14.96
CA LYS A 119 0.55 4.33 15.12
C LYS A 119 -0.54 5.21 14.56
N VAL A 120 -1.55 4.59 13.94
CA VAL A 120 -2.75 5.32 13.53
C VAL A 120 -3.96 4.69 14.20
N GLN A 121 -4.72 5.55 14.88
CA GLN A 121 -5.93 5.19 15.59
C GLN A 121 -7.14 5.46 14.72
N TYR A 122 -8.04 4.50 14.65
CA TYR A 122 -9.28 4.55 13.90
C TYR A 122 -10.45 4.19 14.80
N ILE A 123 -11.64 4.67 14.45
CA ILE A 123 -12.91 4.28 15.04
C ILE A 123 -13.71 3.52 13.98
N TYR A 124 -14.19 2.33 14.33
CA TYR A 124 -15.07 1.56 13.48
C TYR A 124 -16.45 2.21 13.43
N LEU A 125 -16.89 2.69 12.27
CA LEU A 125 -18.18 3.37 12.15
C LEU A 125 -19.32 2.40 11.85
N TYR A 126 -19.31 1.76 10.68
CA TYR A 126 -20.39 0.85 10.28
C TYR A 126 -19.96 -0.07 9.14
N ILE A 127 -20.81 -1.07 8.86
CA ILE A 127 -20.64 -2.01 7.75
C ILE A 127 -21.45 -1.53 6.55
N LEU A 128 -20.78 -1.31 5.43
CA LEU A 128 -21.37 -1.00 4.14
C LEU A 128 -21.57 -2.29 3.32
N LYS A 129 -22.72 -2.43 2.64
CA LYS A 129 -22.99 -3.55 1.72
C LYS A 129 -23.03 -3.05 0.28
N LYS A 130 -21.95 -3.27 -0.48
CA LYS A 130 -21.84 -2.88 -1.88
C LYS A 130 -22.35 -3.99 -2.80
N ASN A 131 -23.25 -3.66 -3.72
CA ASN A 131 -23.74 -4.61 -4.72
C ASN A 131 -22.83 -4.59 -5.95
N ILE A 132 -22.21 -5.73 -6.27
CA ILE A 132 -21.47 -5.93 -7.51
C ILE A 132 -22.36 -6.75 -8.44
N PHE A 133 -22.56 -6.23 -9.65
CA PHE A 133 -23.36 -6.87 -10.67
C PHE A 133 -22.55 -7.00 -11.96
N ASN A 134 -22.46 -8.24 -12.46
CA ASN A 134 -21.82 -8.53 -13.74
C ASN A 134 -22.91 -8.94 -14.73
N GLU A 135 -23.06 -8.16 -15.80
CA GLU A 135 -24.02 -8.46 -16.86
C GLU A 135 -23.35 -9.17 -18.05
N LYS A 136 -23.95 -10.25 -18.53
CA LYS A 136 -23.54 -10.92 -19.77
C LYS A 136 -24.48 -10.51 -20.91
N ARG A 137 -23.93 -10.23 -22.09
CA ARG A 137 -24.65 -9.69 -23.26
C ARG A 137 -25.58 -10.67 -24.01
N SER A 138 -25.85 -11.87 -23.51
CA SER A 138 -26.78 -12.81 -24.18
C SER A 138 -28.13 -12.86 -23.47
N MET A 139 -29.21 -12.56 -24.21
CA MET A 139 -30.60 -12.46 -23.72
C MET A 139 -31.06 -13.70 -22.93
N GLN A 140 -30.66 -14.91 -23.32
CA GLN A 140 -31.10 -16.15 -22.68
C GLN A 140 -30.40 -16.43 -21.33
N LEU A 141 -29.27 -15.78 -21.04
CA LEU A 141 -28.51 -15.96 -19.80
C LEU A 141 -28.77 -14.86 -18.77
N GLN A 142 -29.61 -13.88 -19.08
CA GLN A 142 -29.95 -12.76 -18.19
C GLN A 142 -30.79 -13.15 -16.97
N ASN A 143 -31.33 -14.37 -16.91
CA ASN A 143 -32.08 -14.84 -15.74
C ASN A 143 -31.16 -15.29 -14.59
N ASN A 144 -29.88 -15.59 -14.87
CA ASN A 144 -28.89 -15.99 -13.87
C ASN A 144 -27.98 -14.81 -13.50
N LYS A 145 -28.59 -13.71 -13.04
CA LYS A 145 -27.87 -12.52 -12.53
C LYS A 145 -27.19 -12.86 -11.22
N LEU A 146 -25.94 -13.33 -11.28
CA LEU A 146 -25.08 -13.47 -10.11
C LEU A 146 -24.82 -12.09 -9.51
N ARG A 147 -25.51 -11.79 -8.41
CA ARG A 147 -25.34 -10.56 -7.63
C ARG A 147 -24.48 -10.91 -6.42
N HIS A 148 -23.28 -10.34 -6.34
CA HIS A 148 -22.47 -10.47 -5.14
C HIS A 148 -22.64 -9.20 -4.29
N ARG A 149 -22.95 -9.37 -3.00
CA ARG A 149 -22.99 -8.25 -2.04
C ARG A 149 -21.73 -8.32 -1.20
N THR A 150 -20.77 -7.44 -1.48
CA THR A 150 -19.53 -7.35 -0.73
C THR A 150 -19.76 -6.53 0.53
N MET A 151 -19.39 -7.09 1.67
CA MET A 151 -19.36 -6.37 2.94
C MET A 151 -18.04 -5.60 3.01
N MET A 152 -18.13 -4.33 3.41
CA MET A 152 -17.00 -3.42 3.56
C MET A 152 -17.15 -2.74 4.91
N THR A 153 -16.03 -2.40 5.54
CA THR A 153 -15.99 -1.67 6.79
C THR A 153 -15.67 -0.21 6.52
N VAL A 154 -16.41 0.70 7.16
CA VAL A 154 -16.11 2.13 7.17
C VAL A 154 -15.40 2.46 8.48
N LEU A 155 -14.18 2.99 8.37
CA LEU A 155 -13.36 3.45 9.47
C LEU A 155 -13.27 4.98 9.43
N ARG A 156 -13.22 5.64 10.58
CA ARG A 156 -12.83 7.06 10.69
C ARG A 156 -11.46 7.14 11.36
N VAL A 157 -10.56 7.95 10.83
CA VAL A 157 -9.26 8.22 11.47
C VAL A 157 -9.49 9.16 12.65
N ASP A 158 -8.99 8.76 13.82
CA ASP A 158 -9.10 9.56 15.04
C ASP A 158 -7.82 10.37 15.26
N LYS A 159 -6.67 9.69 15.21
CA LYS A 159 -5.37 10.32 15.46
C LYS A 159 -4.23 9.60 14.77
N VAL A 160 -3.27 10.38 14.28
CA VAL A 160 -1.98 9.90 13.77
C VAL A 160 -0.92 10.20 14.82
N GLU A 161 -0.31 9.16 15.38
CA GLU A 161 0.73 9.28 16.40
C GLU A 161 2.09 8.90 15.83
N HIS A 162 3.09 9.76 16.07
CA HIS A 162 4.47 9.50 15.68
C HIS A 162 5.41 9.96 16.78
N ILE A 163 6.13 9.01 17.37
CA ILE A 163 7.09 9.27 18.44
C ILE A 163 8.49 9.40 17.81
N LEU A 164 9.14 10.53 18.06
CA LEU A 164 10.53 10.78 17.64
C LEU A 164 11.50 10.44 18.79
N ASP A 165 12.31 9.40 18.60
CA ASP A 165 13.38 9.02 19.52
C ASP A 165 14.68 9.77 19.21
N GLU A 166 15.53 9.95 20.22
CA GLU A 166 16.87 10.56 20.09
C GLU A 166 17.73 9.87 19.03
N SER A 167 17.62 8.54 18.92
CA SER A 167 18.36 7.75 17.95
C SER A 167 18.00 8.07 16.49
N ILE A 168 16.76 8.49 16.25
CA ILE A 168 16.23 8.86 14.94
C ILE A 168 16.67 10.29 14.62
N LEU A 169 16.57 11.19 15.60
CA LEU A 169 16.98 12.59 15.46
C LEU A 169 18.47 12.73 15.15
N GLN A 170 19.32 11.96 15.83
CA GLN A 170 20.77 11.95 15.56
C GLN A 170 21.13 11.47 14.15
N LYS A 171 20.29 10.63 13.55
CA LYS A 171 20.47 10.06 12.20
C LYS A 171 19.65 10.79 11.13
N ALA A 172 19.07 11.94 11.47
CA ALA A 172 18.24 12.71 10.55
C ALA A 172 19.08 13.24 9.37
N VAL A 173 18.45 13.31 8.20
CA VAL A 173 19.09 13.78 6.97
C VAL A 173 18.33 14.99 6.44
N GLY A 174 19.04 16.05 6.08
CA GLY A 174 18.44 17.18 5.37
C GLY A 174 18.09 16.81 3.93
N LEU A 175 16.95 17.29 3.44
CA LEU A 175 16.64 17.36 2.01
C LEU A 175 17.49 18.45 1.35
#